data_AF-A0A6A4U766-F1
#
_entry.id   AF-A0A6A4U766-F1
#
_cell.length_a   1.000
_cell.length_b   1.000
_cell.length_c   1.000
_cell.angle_alpha   90.00
_cell.angle_beta   90.00
_cell.angle_gamma   90.00
#
_symmetry.space_group_name_H-M   'P 1'
#
loop_
_entity.id
_entity.type
_entity.pdbx_description
1 polymer ?
#
loop_
_entity_poly.entity_id
_entity_poly.type
_entity_poly.pdbx_seq_one_letter_code
_entity_poly.pdbx_strand_id
1 'polypeptide(L)'
;MPRWLMLSEYHWAVLLALLGVCAALVAWISFGLINLAMANFDFLARYGLLAVREGGLLQLTVIGAKACFALAAYLMFKAIETELIHRWRDAGK
;
A
#
# COMPACT_ATOMS: atom_id res chain seq x y z
N MET A 1 -11.19 22.11 4.16
CA MET A 1 -10.66 20.73 4.14
C MET A 1 -11.75 19.79 4.63
N PRO A 2 -11.95 18.61 4.03
CA PRO A 2 -13.03 17.69 4.44
C PRO A 2 -12.89 17.28 5.91
N ARG A 3 -13.98 17.32 6.69
CA ARG A 3 -13.98 17.03 8.14
C ARG A 3 -13.48 15.60 8.48
N TRP A 4 -13.61 14.67 7.54
CA TRP A 4 -13.14 13.28 7.63
C TRP A 4 -11.61 13.12 7.63
N LEU A 5 -10.86 14.17 7.27
CA LEU A 5 -9.39 14.21 7.30
C LEU A 5 -8.83 14.70 8.65
N MET A 6 -9.68 15.13 9.59
CA MET A 6 -9.23 15.54 10.91
C MET A 6 -8.97 14.31 11.78
N LEU A 7 -7.80 13.67 11.56
CA LEU A 7 -7.29 12.60 12.42
C LEU A 7 -7.29 13.02 13.89
N SER A 8 -7.15 14.32 14.16
CA SER A 8 -7.27 15.01 15.47
C SER A 8 -8.43 14.50 16.34
N GLU A 9 -9.61 14.26 15.77
CA GLU A 9 -10.82 13.94 16.55
C GLU A 9 -10.93 12.45 16.92
N TYR A 10 -10.11 11.57 16.33
CA TYR A 10 -10.19 10.13 16.60
C TYR A 10 -9.45 9.74 17.87
N HIS A 11 -10.05 8.82 18.63
CA HIS A 11 -9.44 8.23 19.82
C HIS A 11 -8.15 7.49 19.45
N TRP A 12 -7.13 7.56 20.31
CA TRP A 12 -5.80 6.98 20.05
C TRP A 12 -5.84 5.48 19.70
N ALA A 13 -6.74 4.72 20.33
CA ALA A 13 -6.92 3.30 20.07
C ALA A 13 -7.46 3.01 18.65
N VAL A 14 -8.34 3.87 18.13
CA VAL A 14 -8.87 3.75 16.76
C VAL A 14 -7.78 4.02 15.74
N LEU A 15 -6.95 5.05 15.98
CA LEU A 15 -5.79 5.34 15.13
C LEU A 15 -4.80 4.17 15.12
N LEU A 16 -4.54 3.55 16.27
CA LEU A 16 -3.64 2.41 16.39
C LEU A 16 -4.19 1.16 15.67
N ALA A 17 -5.50 0.89 15.79
CA ALA A 17 -6.15 -0.18 15.04
C ALA A 17 -6.09 0.07 13.52
N LEU A 18 -6.38 1.31 13.07
CA LEU A 18 -6.30 1.69 11.67
C LEU A 18 -4.87 1.57 11.12
N LEU A 19 -3.88 1.98 11.92
CA LEU A 19 -2.45 1.81 11.61
C LEU A 19 -2.11 0.32 11.37
N GLY A 20 -2.57 -0.56 12.26
CA GLY A 20 -2.37 -2.01 12.11
C GLY A 20 -3.03 -2.57 10.85
N VAL A 21 -4.25 -2.15 10.53
CA VAL A 21 -4.95 -2.54 9.29
C VAL A 21 -4.18 -2.06 8.05
N CYS A 22 -3.73 -0.81 8.02
CA CYS A 22 -2.93 -0.30 6.91
C CYS A 22 -1.60 -1.06 6.77
N ALA A 23 -0.92 -1.38 7.88
CA ALA A 23 0.31 -2.17 7.85
C ALA A 23 0.09 -3.58 7.29
N ALA A 24 -0.98 -4.27 7.74
CA ALA A 24 -1.33 -5.60 7.24
C ALA A 24 -1.69 -5.57 5.75
N LEU A 25 -2.45 -4.56 5.31
CA LEU A 25 -2.78 -4.37 3.90
C LEU A 25 -1.54 -4.15 3.05
N VAL A 26 -0.63 -3.25 3.47
CA VAL A 26 0.63 -3.00 2.75
C VAL A 26 1.46 -4.26 2.65
N ALA A 27 1.62 -5.01 3.75
CA ALA A 27 2.35 -6.28 3.74
C ALA A 27 1.72 -7.28 2.77
N TRP A 28 0.41 -7.53 2.89
CA TRP A 28 -0.31 -8.49 2.05
C TRP A 28 -0.22 -8.14 0.56
N ILE A 29 -0.46 -6.88 0.21
CA ILE A 29 -0.41 -6.42 -1.18
C ILE A 29 1.02 -6.55 -1.70
N SER A 30 2.04 -6.15 -0.93
CA SER A 30 3.44 -6.22 -1.34
C SER A 30 3.88 -7.67 -1.65
N PHE A 31 3.52 -8.63 -0.80
CA PHE A 31 3.80 -10.05 -1.05
C PHE A 31 3.14 -10.54 -2.34
N GLY A 32 1.85 -10.23 -2.54
CA GLY A 32 1.15 -10.60 -3.76
C GLY A 32 1.72 -9.92 -5.00
N LEU A 33 2.16 -8.67 -4.87
CA LEU A 33 2.74 -7.88 -5.95
C LEU A 33 4.06 -8.46 -6.43
N ILE A 34 4.93 -8.82 -5.49
CA ILE A 34 6.24 -9.41 -5.78
C ILE A 34 6.07 -10.75 -6.51
N ASN A 35 5.16 -11.61 -6.04
CA ASN A 35 4.89 -12.89 -6.71
C ASN A 35 4.35 -12.69 -8.14
N LEU A 36 3.41 -11.76 -8.32
CA LEU A 36 2.83 -11.47 -9.62
C LEU A 36 3.85 -10.84 -10.58
N ALA A 37 4.71 -9.96 -10.07
CA ALA A 37 5.77 -9.31 -10.82
C ALA A 37 6.83 -10.32 -11.29
N MET A 38 7.25 -11.22 -10.40
CA MET A 38 8.19 -12.29 -10.75
C MET A 38 7.61 -13.25 -11.79
N ALA A 39 6.35 -13.66 -11.64
CA ALA A 39 5.67 -14.53 -12.62
C ALA A 39 5.55 -13.87 -13.99
N ASN A 40 5.18 -12.58 -14.03
CA ASN A 40 5.07 -11.84 -15.28
C ASN A 40 6.44 -11.60 -15.93
N PHE A 41 7.47 -11.34 -15.13
CA PHE A 41 8.85 -11.20 -15.61
C PHE A 41 9.37 -12.51 -16.21
N ASP A 42 9.17 -13.65 -15.54
CA ASP A 42 9.55 -14.97 -16.06
C ASP A 42 8.80 -15.30 -17.36
N PHE A 43 7.52 -14.95 -17.45
CA PHE A 43 6.72 -15.12 -18.67
C PHE A 43 7.26 -14.27 -19.84
N LEU A 44 7.54 -12.99 -19.61
CA LEU A 44 8.14 -12.10 -20.61
C LEU A 44 9.55 -12.55 -21.02
N ALA A 45 10.36 -13.02 -20.07
CA ALA A 45 11.72 -13.48 -20.32
C ALA A 45 11.75 -14.78 -21.15
N ARG A 46 10.80 -15.70 -20.92
CA ARG A 46 10.75 -16.99 -21.64
C ARG A 46 10.12 -16.89 -23.03
N TYR A 47 9.08 -16.07 -23.20
CA TYR A 47 8.26 -16.09 -24.41
C TYR A 47 8.32 -14.78 -25.24
N GLY A 48 8.98 -13.73 -24.73
CA GLY A 48 9.29 -12.51 -25.48
C GLY A 48 8.07 -11.87 -26.15
N LEU A 49 8.12 -11.75 -27.48
CA LEU A 49 7.04 -11.13 -28.27
C LEU A 49 5.70 -11.89 -28.18
N LEU A 50 5.75 -13.21 -27.97
CA LEU A 50 4.55 -14.04 -27.79
C LEU A 50 3.84 -13.68 -26.48
N ALA A 51 4.59 -13.50 -25.39
CA ALA A 51 4.07 -13.07 -24.10
C ALA A 51 3.42 -11.68 -24.16
N VAL A 52 3.98 -10.76 -24.94
CA VAL A 52 3.41 -9.44 -25.16
C VAL A 52 2.03 -9.53 -25.83
N ARG A 53 1.92 -10.37 -26.86
CA ARG A 53 0.65 -10.61 -27.58
C ARG A 53 -0.41 -11.28 -26.71
N GLU A 54 0.00 -12.19 -25.82
CA GLU A 54 -0.91 -12.88 -24.90
C GLU A 54 -1.32 -12.07 -23.67
N GLY A 55 -0.82 -10.83 -23.54
CA GLY A 55 -1.30 -9.89 -22.53
C GLY A 55 -0.34 -9.63 -21.37
N GLY A 56 0.95 -9.98 -21.49
CA GLY A 56 1.97 -9.63 -20.49
C GLY A 56 2.07 -8.11 -20.22
N LEU A 57 1.79 -7.27 -21.23
CA LEU A 57 1.66 -5.82 -21.05
C LEU A 57 0.46 -5.43 -20.18
N LEU A 58 -0.66 -6.12 -20.33
CA LEU A 58 -1.87 -5.88 -19.54
C LEU A 58 -1.68 -6.37 -18.10
N GLN A 59 -0.90 -7.44 -17.90
CA GLN A 59 -0.49 -7.87 -16.57
C GLN A 59 0.43 -6.85 -15.90
N LEU A 60 1.35 -6.20 -16.63
CA LEU A 60 2.16 -5.09 -16.11
C LEU A 60 1.31 -3.92 -15.65
N THR A 61 0.26 -3.53 -16.38
CA THR A 61 -0.61 -2.43 -15.94
C THR A 61 -1.40 -2.79 -14.68
N VAL A 62 -1.84 -4.05 -14.54
CA VAL A 62 -2.47 -4.55 -13.30
C VAL A 62 -1.49 -4.52 -12.13
N ILE A 63 -0.23 -4.93 -12.33
CA ILE A 63 0.82 -4.83 -11.32
C ILE A 63 1.03 -3.36 -10.92
N GLY A 64 1.14 -2.45 -11.89
CA GLY A 64 1.27 -1.02 -11.65
C GLY A 64 0.10 -0.43 -10.84
N ALA A 65 -1.14 -0.77 -11.20
CA ALA A 65 -2.33 -0.32 -10.48
C ALA A 65 -2.33 -0.82 -9.02
N LYS A 66 -1.98 -2.09 -8.79
CA LYS A 66 -1.85 -2.64 -7.43
C LYS A 66 -0.71 -1.99 -6.65
N ALA A 67 0.39 -1.63 -7.30
CA ALA A 67 1.50 -0.91 -6.69
C ALA A 67 1.07 0.50 -6.23
N CYS A 68 0.32 1.23 -7.07
CA CYS A 68 -0.24 2.53 -6.70
C CYS A 68 -1.18 2.42 -5.49
N PHE A 69 -2.00 1.37 -5.42
CA PHE A 69 -2.87 1.12 -4.28
C PHE A 69 -2.08 0.80 -3.00
N ALA A 70 -1.03 -0.03 -3.10
CA ALA A 70 -0.12 -0.30 -1.99
C ALA A 70 0.57 0.98 -1.49
N LEU A 71 1.01 1.84 -2.41
CA LEU A 71 1.62 3.13 -2.08
C LEU A 71 0.63 4.05 -1.35
N ALA A 72 -0.61 4.15 -1.82
CA ALA A 72 -1.64 4.94 -1.14
C ALA A 72 -1.90 4.44 0.29
N ALA A 73 -1.98 3.12 0.49
CA ALA A 73 -2.13 2.52 1.81
C ALA A 73 -0.92 2.81 2.71
N TYR A 74 0.30 2.76 2.16
CA TYR A 74 1.53 3.10 2.87
C TYR A 74 1.58 4.58 3.27
N LEU A 75 1.17 5.50 2.39
CA LEU A 75 1.11 6.92 2.71
C LEU A 75 0.10 7.20 3.83
N MET A 76 -1.06 6.53 3.83
CA MET A 76 -2.02 6.61 4.94
C MET A 76 -1.43 6.07 6.24
N PHE A 77 -0.74 4.93 6.20
CA PHE A 77 -0.01 4.40 7.36
C PHE A 77 0.97 5.43 7.94
N LYS A 78 1.82 6.04 7.09
CA LYS A 78 2.80 7.04 7.54
C LYS A 78 2.14 8.30 8.11
N ALA A 79 1.02 8.73 7.56
CA ALA A 79 0.27 9.86 8.08
C ALA A 79 -0.27 9.59 9.50
N ILE A 80 -0.89 8.42 9.70
CA ILE A 80 -1.42 8.00 11.01
C ILE A 80 -0.29 7.81 12.02
N GLU A 81 0.82 7.17 11.62
CA GLU A 81 2.00 6.96 12.46
C GLU A 81 2.55 8.30 12.97
N THR A 82 2.71 9.27 12.07
CA THR A 82 3.24 10.60 12.40
C THR A 82 2.35 11.30 13.42
N GLU A 83 1.04 11.27 13.23
CA GLU A 83 0.06 11.83 14.16
C GLU A 83 0.13 11.15 15.55
N LEU A 84 0.21 9.82 15.58
CA LEU A 84 0.26 9.05 16.82
C LEU A 84 1.53 9.37 17.62
N ILE A 85 2.68 9.44 16.95
CA ILE A 85 3.97 9.81 17.54
C ILE A 85 3.92 11.25 18.06
N HIS A 86 3.31 12.17 17.31
CA HIS A 86 3.17 13.57 17.73
C HIS A 86 2.39 13.67 19.05
N ARG A 87 1.23 13.00 19.13
CA ARG A 87 0.40 12.97 20.34
C ARG A 87 1.09 12.34 21.52
N TRP A 88 1.80 11.24 21.30
CA TRP A 88 2.52 10.58 22.40
C TRP A 88 3.62 11.48 22.95
N ARG A 89 4.35 12.18 22.08
CA ARG A 89 5.37 13.15 22.49
C ARG A 89 4.80 14.34 23.25
N ASP A 90 3.62 14.83 22.87
CA ASP A 90 2.98 15.95 23.58
C ASP A 90 2.28 15.53 24.87
N ALA A 91 1.78 14.29 24.97
CA ALA A 91 1.26 13.73 26.22
C ALA A 91 2.34 13.50 27.30
N GLY A 92 3.62 13.51 26.91
CA GLY A 92 4.76 13.39 27.82
C GLY A 92 5.30 14.72 28.35
N LYS A 93 4.70 15.86 27.97
CA LYS A 93 4.98 17.19 28.53
C LYS A 93 3.89 17.57 29.53
#